data_AF-A0A2K9ARS1-F1
#
_entry.id   AF-A0A2K9ARS1-F1
#
_cell.length_a   1.000
_cell.length_b   1.000
_cell.length_c   1.000
_cell.angle_alpha   90.00
_cell.angle_beta   90.00
_cell.angle_gamma   90.00
#
_symmetry.space_group_name_H-M   'P 1'
#
loop_
_entity.id
_entity.type
_entity.pdbx_description
1 polymer ?
#
loop_
_entity_poly.entity_id
_entity_poly.type
_entity_poly.pdbx_seq_one_letter_code
_entity_poly.pdbx_strand_id
1 'polypeptide(L)'
;MDDKNKVRLLIKEYIMVDLTFLLGLILIILNETFIKQPISFFNEKNNIFYLFSTGAQTLAGLFGLTMAGYVFLVERLDKSVDEDDTLIDIVKELKSNYFNMVCRMGVVLFIAVSVSLLNIITVSENLNSFNNLFGSLGFLLLLLVLLYIIIFIFNVADPEKNEKSIKTLYEEIEKNNNKQTGDVAEFLSLWNKLENLINLSSQNSKFNLYNSNKLNNSIWNKLKFLRNSKELDTDLIDRIDEMRRLRNLIVHGKEPRVSQNTIEELQDLILKIEDISIFGNHYDEE
;
A
#
# COMPACT_ATOMS: atom_id res chain seq x y z
N MET A 1 -6.25 -11.97 17.35
CA MET A 1 -6.17 -10.52 17.59
C MET A 1 -7.02 -9.93 16.46
N ASP A 2 -6.87 -8.68 16.07
CA ASP A 2 -7.90 -7.94 15.33
C ASP A 2 -7.18 -7.49 14.06
N ASP A 3 -7.76 -7.59 12.86
CA ASP A 3 -7.13 -7.27 11.54
C ASP A 3 -6.46 -5.89 11.52
N LYS A 4 -6.98 -5.00 12.39
CA LYS A 4 -6.35 -3.74 12.73
C LYS A 4 -4.92 -3.88 13.25
N ASN A 5 -4.50 -4.98 13.87
CA ASN A 5 -3.30 -5.11 14.72
C ASN A 5 -1.97 -5.24 13.96
N LYS A 6 -1.97 -5.68 12.69
CA LYS A 6 -0.75 -5.80 11.87
C LYS A 6 -0.53 -4.66 10.88
N VAL A 7 -1.60 -4.12 10.30
CA VAL A 7 -1.59 -2.76 9.73
C VAL A 7 -1.30 -1.75 10.85
N ARG A 8 -1.86 -1.92 12.06
CA ARG A 8 -1.40 -1.26 13.29
C ARG A 8 0.03 -1.62 13.64
N LEU A 9 0.74 -2.59 13.08
CA LEU A 9 2.12 -2.89 13.50
C LEU A 9 3.12 -2.04 12.72
N LEU A 10 2.97 -1.93 11.39
CA LEU A 10 3.65 -0.90 10.59
C LEU A 10 3.21 0.50 11.02
N ILE A 11 1.90 0.72 11.16
CA ILE A 11 1.36 1.97 11.71
C ILE A 11 1.80 2.15 13.17
N LYS A 12 2.01 1.11 13.98
CA LYS A 12 2.56 1.24 15.36
C LYS A 12 4.01 1.62 15.32
N GLU A 13 4.83 1.04 14.43
CA GLU A 13 6.24 1.43 14.31
C GLU A 13 6.32 2.94 14.00
N TYR A 14 5.52 3.41 13.05
CA TYR A 14 5.46 4.84 12.74
C TYR A 14 4.76 5.70 13.82
N ILE A 15 3.68 5.23 14.44
CA ILE A 15 3.05 5.91 15.57
C ILE A 15 4.00 5.99 16.76
N MET A 16 4.79 4.95 17.03
CA MET A 16 5.79 4.95 18.08
C MET A 16 6.90 5.94 17.75
N VAL A 17 7.29 6.06 16.48
CA VAL A 17 8.22 7.10 16.01
C VAL A 17 7.61 8.51 16.17
N ASP A 18 6.35 8.71 15.80
CA ASP A 18 5.65 9.98 15.98
C ASP A 18 5.46 10.33 17.47
N LEU A 19 5.23 9.33 18.32
CA LEU A 19 5.03 9.49 19.76
C LEU A 19 6.36 9.78 20.48
N THR A 20 7.45 9.15 20.05
CA THR A 20 8.81 9.49 20.51
C THR A 20 9.22 10.88 20.05
N PHE A 21 8.82 11.29 18.84
CA PHE A 21 9.01 12.66 18.38
C PHE A 21 8.20 13.67 19.21
N LEU A 22 6.92 13.40 19.49
CA LEU A 22 6.08 14.22 20.36
C LEU A 22 6.68 14.37 21.77
N LEU A 23 7.19 13.28 22.34
CA LEU A 23 7.91 13.32 23.61
C LEU A 23 9.15 14.21 23.51
N GLY A 24 9.93 14.09 22.43
CA GLY A 24 11.07 14.94 22.14
C GLY A 24 10.71 16.43 22.07
N LEU A 25 9.61 16.78 21.39
CA LEU A 25 9.09 18.14 21.32
C LEU A 25 8.73 18.69 22.71
N ILE A 26 8.05 17.89 23.53
CA ILE A 26 7.70 18.28 24.90
C ILE A 26 8.97 18.57 25.72
N LEU A 27 10.00 17.72 25.61
CA LEU A 27 11.27 17.92 26.30
C LEU A 27 11.99 19.20 25.84
N ILE A 28 11.94 19.53 24.55
CA ILE A 28 12.50 20.79 24.02
C ILE A 28 11.78 22.00 24.60
N ILE A 29 10.44 21.97 24.61
CA ILE A 29 9.63 23.07 25.18
C ILE A 29 9.91 23.25 26.68
N LEU A 30 10.02 22.14 27.42
CA LEU A 30 10.37 22.17 28.85
C LEU A 30 11.79 22.73 29.08
N ASN A 31 12.75 22.35 28.24
CA ASN A 31 14.12 22.87 28.36
C ASN A 31 14.16 24.39 28.14
N GLU A 32 13.53 24.88 27.07
CA GLU A 32 13.47 26.33 26.76
C GLU A 32 12.73 27.14 27.83
N THR A 33 11.70 26.58 28.46
CA THR A 33 10.90 27.28 29.48
C THR A 33 11.56 27.29 30.85
N PHE A 34 12.16 26.19 31.29
CA PHE A 34 12.62 26.03 32.69
C PHE A 34 14.15 26.06 32.87
N ILE A 35 14.92 25.53 31.92
CA ILE A 35 16.36 25.27 32.12
C ILE A 35 17.21 26.29 31.37
N LYS A 36 16.78 26.72 30.18
CA LYS A 36 17.47 27.70 29.31
C LYS A 36 18.94 27.38 29.03
N GLN A 37 19.34 26.11 29.15
CA GLN A 37 20.70 25.72 28.85
C GLN A 37 20.82 25.27 27.40
N PRO A 38 21.75 25.86 26.63
CA PRO A 38 22.08 25.34 25.31
C PRO A 38 22.67 23.94 25.46
N ILE A 39 22.25 23.02 24.59
CA ILE A 39 22.95 21.73 24.44
C ILE A 39 24.38 22.07 24.01
N SER A 40 25.39 21.63 24.77
CA SER A 40 26.78 22.10 24.63
C SER A 40 27.38 21.97 23.22
N PHE A 41 26.83 21.06 22.41
CA PHE A 41 27.19 20.87 21.01
C PHE A 41 26.92 22.09 20.11
N PHE A 42 25.94 22.92 20.45
CA PHE A 42 25.57 24.12 19.69
C PHE A 42 26.33 25.39 20.13
N ASN A 43 27.37 25.28 20.95
CA ASN A 43 28.14 26.45 21.38
C ASN A 43 29.07 27.00 20.27
N GLU A 44 29.46 26.17 19.30
CA GLU A 44 30.33 26.58 18.21
C GLU A 44 29.55 26.75 16.90
N LYS A 45 29.48 27.98 16.38
CA LYS A 45 28.74 28.31 15.14
C LYS A 45 29.10 27.43 13.95
N ASN A 46 30.38 27.08 13.80
CA ASN A 46 30.85 26.25 12.69
C ASN A 46 30.20 24.85 12.75
N ASN A 47 30.08 24.25 13.94
CA ASN A 47 29.47 22.95 14.10
C ASN A 47 27.99 22.98 13.71
N ILE A 48 27.31 24.09 14.01
CA ILE A 48 25.90 24.30 13.63
C ILE A 48 25.74 24.33 12.11
N PHE A 49 26.54 25.13 11.42
CA PHE A 49 26.50 25.22 9.95
C PHE A 49 26.80 23.88 9.28
N TYR A 50 27.85 23.18 9.74
CA TYR A 50 28.21 21.88 9.20
C TYR A 50 27.11 20.84 9.42
N LEU A 51 26.55 20.76 10.63
CA LEU A 51 25.52 19.77 10.96
C LEU A 51 24.25 19.98 10.13
N PHE A 52 23.72 21.20 10.10
CA PHE A 52 22.44 21.47 9.45
C PHE A 52 22.54 21.48 7.92
N SER A 53 23.66 21.93 7.36
CA SER A 53 23.88 21.83 5.91
C SER A 53 24.12 20.39 5.48
N THR A 54 25.11 19.72 6.07
CA THR A 54 25.52 18.37 5.65
C THR A 54 24.45 17.33 5.98
N GLY A 55 23.79 17.47 7.14
CA GLY A 55 22.69 16.59 7.55
C GLY A 55 21.51 16.68 6.59
N ALA A 56 21.06 17.90 6.26
CA ALA A 56 19.98 18.11 5.30
C ALA A 56 20.30 17.52 3.92
N GLN A 57 21.51 17.78 3.40
CA GLN A 57 21.96 17.27 2.10
C GLN A 57 22.05 15.73 2.08
N THR A 58 22.61 15.14 3.13
CA THR A 58 22.76 13.68 3.24
C THR A 58 21.40 12.99 3.29
N LEU A 59 20.48 13.51 4.10
CA LEU A 59 19.13 12.94 4.21
C LEU A 59 18.31 13.15 2.94
N ALA A 60 18.47 14.27 2.24
CA ALA A 60 17.83 14.48 0.93
C ALA A 60 18.36 13.47 -0.11
N GLY A 61 19.66 13.21 -0.14
CA GLY A 61 20.26 12.18 -0.99
C GLY A 61 19.75 10.77 -0.65
N LEU A 62 19.72 10.43 0.64
CA LEU A 62 19.21 9.14 1.11
C LEU A 62 17.72 8.95 0.81
N PHE A 63 16.92 10.02 0.92
CA PHE A 63 15.52 10.02 0.50
C PHE A 63 15.37 9.80 -1.00
N GLY A 64 16.19 10.45 -1.83
CA GLY A 64 16.21 10.22 -3.28
C GLY A 64 16.49 8.76 -3.63
N LEU A 65 17.47 8.13 -2.95
CA LEU A 65 17.75 6.70 -3.09
C LEU A 65 16.56 5.84 -2.65
N THR A 66 15.90 6.21 -1.55
CA THR A 66 14.73 5.51 -1.02
C THR A 66 13.55 5.58 -1.99
N MET A 67 13.32 6.74 -2.61
CA MET A 67 12.30 6.94 -3.64
C MET A 67 12.58 6.06 -4.88
N ALA A 68 13.83 6.00 -5.33
CA ALA A 68 14.22 5.10 -6.40
C ALA A 68 13.98 3.63 -6.04
N GLY A 69 14.35 3.21 -4.82
CA GLY A 69 14.07 1.87 -4.31
C GLY A 69 12.58 1.56 -4.23
N TYR A 70 11.75 2.53 -3.85
CA TYR A 70 10.29 2.40 -3.86
C TYR A 70 9.73 2.16 -5.27
N VAL A 71 10.22 2.87 -6.30
CA VAL A 71 9.79 2.64 -7.69
C VAL A 71 10.08 1.20 -8.12
N PHE A 72 11.29 0.69 -7.84
CA PHE A 72 11.63 -0.71 -8.13
C PHE A 72 10.77 -1.71 -7.35
N LEU A 73 10.41 -1.39 -6.11
CA LEU A 73 9.51 -2.23 -5.31
C LEU A 73 8.12 -2.31 -5.95
N VAL A 74 7.55 -1.19 -6.39
CA VAL A 74 6.24 -1.15 -7.04
C VAL A 74 6.23 -2.01 -8.30
N GLU A 75 7.27 -1.88 -9.14
CA GLU A 75 7.41 -2.70 -10.36
C GLU A 75 7.54 -4.19 -10.03
N ARG A 76 8.29 -4.55 -8.98
CA ARG A 76 8.41 -5.93 -8.53
C ARG A 76 7.08 -6.49 -8.02
N LEU A 77 6.31 -5.69 -7.30
CA LEU A 77 4.97 -6.08 -6.83
C LEU A 77 4.00 -6.26 -8.01
N ASP A 78 4.07 -5.41 -9.04
CA ASP A 78 3.29 -5.63 -10.27
C ASP A 78 3.64 -6.94 -10.96
N LYS A 79 4.94 -7.26 -11.08
CA LYS A 79 5.36 -8.55 -11.64
C LYS A 79 4.85 -9.75 -10.84
N SER A 80 4.76 -9.64 -9.51
CA SER A 80 4.19 -10.73 -8.71
C SER A 80 2.68 -10.90 -8.92
N VAL A 81 1.95 -9.82 -9.20
CA VAL A 81 0.55 -9.90 -9.65
C VAL A 81 0.47 -10.53 -11.02
N ASP A 82 1.44 -10.22 -11.89
CA ASP A 82 1.46 -10.81 -13.22
C ASP A 82 1.66 -12.33 -13.20
N GLU A 83 2.40 -12.82 -12.21
CA GLU A 83 2.63 -14.25 -12.01
C GLU A 83 1.45 -14.94 -11.29
N ASP A 84 0.75 -14.23 -10.39
CA ASP A 84 -0.36 -14.74 -9.60
C ASP A 84 -1.46 -13.68 -9.36
N ASP A 85 -2.58 -13.83 -10.08
CA ASP A 85 -3.77 -12.98 -9.98
C ASP A 85 -4.42 -12.96 -8.58
N THR A 86 -4.12 -13.95 -7.74
CA THR A 86 -4.65 -13.98 -6.37
C THR A 86 -4.07 -12.88 -5.49
N LEU A 87 -2.91 -12.34 -5.87
CA LEU A 87 -2.18 -11.32 -5.12
C LEU A 87 -2.64 -9.88 -5.41
N ILE A 88 -3.54 -9.66 -6.39
CA ILE A 88 -3.98 -8.32 -6.82
C ILE A 88 -4.37 -7.42 -5.64
N ASP A 89 -5.19 -7.92 -4.71
CA ASP A 89 -5.75 -7.10 -3.64
C ASP A 89 -4.72 -6.79 -2.56
N ILE A 90 -3.91 -7.78 -2.22
CA ILE A 90 -2.79 -7.66 -1.29
C ILE A 90 -1.78 -6.64 -1.81
N VAL A 91 -1.38 -6.78 -3.07
CA VAL A 91 -0.39 -5.90 -3.70
C VAL A 91 -0.91 -4.48 -3.79
N LYS A 92 -2.20 -4.29 -4.11
CA LYS A 92 -2.85 -2.97 -4.11
C LYS A 92 -2.77 -2.31 -2.72
N GLU A 93 -3.05 -3.06 -1.67
CA GLU A 93 -2.96 -2.55 -0.28
C GLU A 93 -1.51 -2.21 0.11
N LEU A 94 -0.55 -3.11 -0.16
CA LEU A 94 0.87 -2.89 0.12
C LEU A 94 1.40 -1.64 -0.58
N LYS A 95 1.08 -1.46 -1.86
CA LYS A 95 1.48 -0.27 -2.63
C LYS A 95 0.95 1.02 -2.01
N SER A 96 -0.33 1.03 -1.62
CA SER A 96 -0.94 2.19 -0.96
C SER A 96 -0.24 2.51 0.36
N ASN A 97 0.08 1.49 1.16
CA ASN A 97 0.77 1.67 2.44
C ASN A 97 2.19 2.21 2.25
N TYR A 98 2.99 1.63 1.35
CA TYR A 98 4.34 2.13 1.08
C TYR A 98 4.32 3.53 0.45
N PHE A 99 3.36 3.84 -0.42
CA PHE A 99 3.19 5.18 -0.97
C PHE A 99 2.95 6.22 0.14
N ASN A 100 2.05 5.91 1.07
CA ASN A 100 1.75 6.77 2.21
C ASN A 100 2.99 6.98 3.12
N MET A 101 3.80 5.94 3.32
CA MET A 101 5.06 6.05 4.07
C MET A 101 6.05 6.99 3.39
N VAL A 102 6.26 6.85 2.08
CA VAL A 102 7.14 7.72 1.30
C VAL A 102 6.65 9.17 1.34
N CYS A 103 5.35 9.40 1.19
CA CYS A 103 4.77 10.75 1.27
C CYS A 103 4.98 11.39 2.64
N ARG A 104 4.71 10.66 3.73
CA ARG A 104 4.94 11.16 5.11
C ARG A 104 6.39 11.52 5.33
N MET A 105 7.31 10.62 4.96
CA MET A 105 8.74 10.84 5.06
C MET A 105 9.19 12.08 4.25
N GLY A 106 8.63 12.28 3.05
CA GLY A 106 8.90 13.46 2.22
C GLY A 106 8.46 14.77 2.86
N VAL A 107 7.27 14.80 3.48
CA VAL A 107 6.77 15.98 4.21
C VAL A 107 7.67 16.30 5.41
N VAL A 108 8.03 15.29 6.21
CA VAL A 108 8.91 15.47 7.38
C VAL A 108 10.29 15.95 6.94
N LEU A 109 10.86 15.38 5.86
CA LEU A 109 12.13 15.83 5.29
C LEU A 109 12.08 17.29 4.86
N PHE A 110 11.02 17.69 4.15
CA PHE A 110 10.86 19.08 3.71
C PHE A 110 10.85 20.05 4.90
N ILE A 111 10.14 19.69 5.98
CA ILE A 111 10.12 20.47 7.22
C ILE A 111 11.52 20.49 7.87
N ALA A 112 12.20 19.34 7.94
CA ALA A 112 13.55 19.22 8.51
C ALA A 112 14.56 20.11 7.79
N VAL A 113 14.56 20.11 6.45
CA VAL A 113 15.42 20.96 5.63
C VAL A 113 15.08 22.44 5.84
N SER A 114 13.80 22.79 5.86
CA SER A 114 13.36 24.18 6.09
C SER A 114 13.80 24.70 7.46
N VAL A 115 13.64 23.88 8.52
CA VAL A 115 14.12 24.22 9.88
C VAL A 115 15.65 24.29 9.93
N SER A 116 16.35 23.42 9.20
CA SER A 116 17.81 23.47 9.09
C SER A 116 18.30 24.79 8.46
N LEU A 117 17.62 25.27 7.42
CA LEU A 117 17.91 26.57 6.80
C LEU A 117 17.59 27.73 7.75
N LEU A 118 16.44 27.70 8.43
CA LEU A 118 16.09 28.71 9.44
C LEU A 118 17.13 28.78 10.55
N ASN A 119 17.62 27.63 11.00
CA ASN A 119 18.67 27.55 12.00
C ASN A 119 19.94 28.30 11.54
N ILE A 120 20.43 27.97 10.35
CA ILE A 120 21.61 28.63 9.76
C ILE A 120 21.42 30.15 9.72
N ILE A 121 20.24 30.64 9.33
CA ILE A 121 19.92 32.07 9.32
C ILE A 121 19.97 32.64 10.75
N THR A 122 19.34 31.99 11.73
CA THR A 122 19.31 32.50 13.12
C THR A 122 20.70 32.57 13.75
N VAL A 123 21.58 31.62 13.44
CA VAL A 123 22.97 31.61 13.90
C VAL A 123 23.79 32.71 13.21
N SER A 124 23.58 32.91 11.91
CA SER A 124 24.24 33.95 11.12
C SER A 124 23.91 35.35 11.66
N GLU A 125 22.64 35.61 11.95
CA GLU A 125 22.13 36.90 12.44
C GLU A 125 22.28 37.09 13.97
N ASN A 126 22.93 36.17 14.69
CA ASN A 126 23.10 36.21 16.16
C ASN A 126 21.77 36.32 16.95
N LEU A 127 20.69 35.70 16.46
CA LEU A 127 19.40 35.69 17.14
C LEU A 127 19.37 34.64 18.28
N ASN A 128 20.13 34.91 19.34
CA ASN A 128 20.40 33.98 20.45
C ASN A 128 19.16 33.38 21.12
N SER A 129 18.05 34.13 21.18
CA SER A 129 16.80 33.65 21.81
C SER A 129 16.11 32.52 21.04
N PHE A 130 16.38 32.38 19.74
CA PHE A 130 15.74 31.37 18.89
C PHE A 130 16.70 30.27 18.43
N ASN A 131 18.01 30.50 18.53
CA ASN A 131 19.03 29.56 18.09
C ASN A 131 18.91 28.20 18.79
N ASN A 132 18.70 28.17 20.11
CA ASN A 132 18.58 26.91 20.86
C ASN A 132 17.32 26.12 20.50
N LEU A 133 16.20 26.82 20.29
CA LEU A 133 14.93 26.23 19.90
C LEU A 133 15.03 25.59 18.50
N PHE A 134 15.48 26.34 17.49
CA PHE A 134 15.64 25.82 16.13
C PHE A 134 16.78 24.79 16.03
N GLY A 135 17.81 24.89 16.87
CA GLY A 135 18.86 23.88 17.08
C GLY A 135 18.29 22.54 17.47
N SER A 136 17.61 22.53 18.59
CA SER A 136 17.07 21.31 19.17
C SER A 136 15.99 20.71 18.27
N LEU A 137 15.10 21.54 17.73
CA LEU A 137 14.05 21.11 16.81
C LEU A 137 14.61 20.54 15.51
N GLY A 138 15.56 21.25 14.89
CA GLY A 138 16.19 20.81 13.65
C GLY A 138 16.90 19.48 13.83
N PHE A 139 17.65 19.31 14.92
CA PHE A 139 18.36 18.06 15.20
C PHE A 139 17.39 16.88 15.41
N LEU A 140 16.32 17.10 16.16
CA LEU A 140 15.27 16.11 16.37
C LEU A 140 14.63 15.69 15.03
N LEU A 141 14.34 16.65 14.15
CA LEU A 141 13.76 16.39 12.83
C LEU A 141 14.73 15.62 11.91
N LEU A 142 16.03 15.93 11.93
CA LEU A 142 17.04 15.18 11.17
C LEU A 142 17.10 13.71 11.62
N LEU A 143 17.09 13.46 12.94
CA LEU A 143 17.04 12.10 13.49
C LEU A 143 15.74 11.38 13.12
N LEU A 144 14.62 12.10 13.18
CA LEU A 144 13.31 11.55 12.83
C LEU A 144 13.30 11.05 11.38
N VAL A 145 13.75 11.88 10.43
CA VAL A 145 13.85 11.50 9.02
C VAL A 145 14.76 10.30 8.82
N LEU A 146 15.90 10.25 9.51
CA LEU A 146 16.81 9.11 9.44
C LEU A 146 16.12 7.81 9.89
N LEU A 147 15.38 7.85 11.01
CA LEU A 147 14.62 6.70 11.52
C LEU A 147 13.52 6.27 10.54
N TYR A 148 12.79 7.22 9.95
CA TYR A 148 11.79 6.95 8.91
C TYR A 148 12.39 6.17 7.74
N ILE A 149 13.57 6.58 7.26
CA ILE A 149 14.26 5.92 6.16
C ILE A 149 14.71 4.51 6.56
N ILE A 150 15.32 4.35 7.75
CA ILE A 150 15.78 3.04 8.23
C ILE A 150 14.61 2.05 8.32
N ILE A 151 13.50 2.45 8.95
CA ILE A 151 12.30 1.62 9.09
C ILE A 151 11.75 1.24 7.72
N PHE A 152 11.69 2.20 6.79
CA PHE A 152 11.25 1.92 5.44
C PHE A 152 12.13 0.86 4.76
N ILE A 153 13.45 1.00 4.83
CA ILE A 153 14.40 0.05 4.26
C ILE A 153 14.18 -1.36 4.84
N PHE A 154 14.04 -1.50 6.16
CA PHE A 154 13.77 -2.80 6.78
C PHE A 154 12.43 -3.40 6.35
N ASN A 155 11.39 -2.57 6.25
CA ASN A 155 10.06 -3.02 5.84
C ASN A 155 9.97 -3.38 4.35
N VAL A 156 10.90 -2.90 3.53
CA VAL A 156 11.01 -3.27 2.12
C VAL A 156 11.97 -4.45 1.91
N ALA A 157 12.99 -4.59 2.75
CA ALA A 157 14.02 -5.63 2.62
C ALA A 157 13.55 -7.04 3.03
N ASP A 158 12.49 -7.16 3.85
CA ASP A 158 11.98 -8.45 4.33
C ASP A 158 10.61 -8.82 3.70
N PRO A 159 10.60 -9.54 2.55
CA PRO A 159 9.38 -9.98 1.89
C PRO A 159 8.62 -11.08 2.66
N GLU A 160 9.29 -11.89 3.50
CA GLU A 160 8.64 -12.97 4.26
C GLU A 160 7.70 -12.43 5.35
N LYS A 161 8.01 -11.24 5.87
CA LYS A 161 7.17 -10.53 6.83
C LYS A 161 5.84 -10.09 6.20
N ASN A 162 5.84 -9.77 4.91
CA ASN A 162 4.62 -9.43 4.17
C ASN A 162 3.78 -10.69 3.92
N GLU A 163 4.38 -11.80 3.49
CA GLU A 163 3.70 -13.08 3.24
C GLU A 163 3.11 -13.72 4.50
N LYS A 164 3.82 -13.67 5.64
CA LYS A 164 3.25 -14.09 6.94
C LYS A 164 2.16 -13.15 7.45
N SER A 165 2.25 -11.85 7.16
CA SER A 165 1.22 -10.88 7.56
C SER A 165 -0.07 -11.09 6.77
N ILE A 166 0.05 -11.38 5.48
CA ILE A 166 -1.04 -11.86 4.62
C ILE A 166 -1.70 -13.11 5.24
N LYS A 167 -0.90 -14.12 5.61
CA LYS A 167 -1.39 -15.37 6.21
C LYS A 167 -2.14 -15.19 7.54
N THR A 168 -1.88 -14.11 8.27
CA THR A 168 -2.49 -13.84 9.58
C THR A 168 -3.64 -12.84 9.55
N LEU A 169 -3.71 -11.97 8.53
CA LEU A 169 -4.93 -11.21 8.22
C LEU A 169 -6.07 -12.19 7.90
N TYR A 170 -5.75 -13.28 7.19
CA TYR A 170 -6.71 -14.34 6.87
C TYR A 170 -7.27 -15.08 8.12
N GLU A 171 -6.44 -15.42 9.10
CA GLU A 171 -6.87 -16.14 10.32
C GLU A 171 -7.71 -15.26 11.30
N GLU A 172 -7.69 -13.93 11.15
CA GLU A 172 -8.45 -12.99 12.01
C GLU A 172 -9.83 -12.64 11.44
N ILE A 173 -9.95 -12.56 10.11
CA ILE A 173 -11.25 -12.46 9.39
C ILE A 173 -12.11 -13.72 9.67
N GLU A 174 -11.47 -14.89 9.74
CA GLU A 174 -12.08 -16.18 10.06
C GLU A 174 -12.83 -16.20 11.41
N LYS A 175 -12.35 -15.45 12.42
CA LYS A 175 -12.96 -15.42 13.76
C LYS A 175 -14.28 -14.66 13.85
N ASN A 176 -14.60 -13.79 12.89
CA ASN A 176 -15.76 -12.90 12.95
C ASN A 176 -16.97 -13.40 12.15
N ASN A 177 -16.83 -14.41 11.28
CA ASN A 177 -17.90 -14.86 10.40
C ASN A 177 -18.44 -16.25 10.78
N ASN A 178 -19.32 -16.27 11.78
CA ASN A 178 -20.20 -17.41 12.06
C ASN A 178 -21.57 -17.16 11.43
N LYS A 179 -21.86 -17.79 10.27
CA LYS A 179 -23.21 -18.30 9.89
C LYS A 179 -23.21 -19.02 8.53
N GLN A 180 -23.77 -20.24 8.57
CA GLN A 180 -24.23 -21.14 7.49
C GLN A 180 -23.29 -21.41 6.30
N THR A 181 -22.81 -22.65 6.25
CA THR A 181 -21.86 -23.21 5.28
C THR A 181 -22.58 -23.85 4.09
N GLY A 182 -22.47 -23.27 2.91
CA GLY A 182 -22.67 -23.90 1.60
C GLY A 182 -21.42 -24.65 1.14
N ASP A 183 -21.54 -25.44 0.06
CA ASP A 183 -20.48 -26.32 -0.44
C ASP A 183 -19.42 -25.56 -1.25
N VAL A 184 -18.18 -25.69 -0.80
CA VAL A 184 -17.00 -25.07 -1.43
C VAL A 184 -16.73 -25.69 -2.79
N ALA A 185 -16.93 -27.00 -2.94
CA ALA A 185 -16.68 -27.69 -4.19
C ALA A 185 -17.65 -27.19 -5.28
N GLU A 186 -18.91 -27.00 -4.92
CA GLU A 186 -19.93 -26.37 -5.78
C GLU A 186 -19.52 -24.96 -6.20
N PHE A 187 -19.11 -24.11 -5.26
CA PHE A 187 -18.64 -22.76 -5.57
C PHE A 187 -17.45 -22.75 -6.54
N LEU A 188 -16.44 -23.58 -6.30
CA LEU A 188 -15.24 -23.65 -7.16
C LEU A 188 -15.59 -24.16 -8.57
N SER A 189 -16.52 -25.11 -8.68
CA SER A 189 -17.04 -25.57 -9.98
C SER A 189 -17.76 -24.45 -10.74
N LEU A 190 -18.63 -23.71 -10.06
CA LEU A 190 -19.36 -22.59 -10.64
C LEU A 190 -18.42 -21.45 -11.05
N TRP A 191 -17.40 -21.17 -10.22
CA TRP A 191 -16.38 -20.18 -10.55
C TRP A 191 -15.61 -20.57 -11.82
N ASN A 192 -15.15 -21.83 -11.92
CA ASN A 192 -14.46 -22.31 -13.12
C ASN A 192 -15.36 -22.20 -14.37
N LYS A 193 -16.68 -22.39 -14.22
CA LYS A 193 -17.64 -22.18 -15.32
C LYS A 193 -17.70 -20.70 -15.72
N LEU A 194 -17.82 -19.79 -14.75
CA LEU A 194 -17.80 -18.34 -14.97
C LEU A 194 -16.51 -17.89 -15.67
N GLU A 195 -15.36 -18.37 -15.20
CA GLU A 195 -14.04 -18.07 -15.77
C GLU A 195 -13.93 -18.52 -17.23
N ASN A 196 -14.42 -19.72 -17.55
CA ASN A 196 -14.49 -20.21 -18.92
C ASN A 196 -15.41 -19.36 -19.81
N LEU A 197 -16.56 -18.93 -19.30
CA LEU A 197 -17.47 -18.04 -20.04
C LEU A 197 -16.86 -16.68 -20.32
N ILE A 198 -16.16 -16.08 -19.34
CA ILE A 198 -15.43 -14.82 -19.53
C ILE A 198 -14.32 -14.99 -20.56
N ASN A 199 -13.59 -16.12 -20.51
CA ASN A 199 -12.55 -16.44 -21.48
C ASN A 199 -13.12 -16.54 -22.90
N LEU A 200 -14.22 -17.28 -23.10
CA LEU A 200 -14.89 -17.42 -24.39
C LEU A 200 -15.44 -16.07 -24.90
N SER A 201 -16.11 -15.31 -24.04
CA SER A 201 -16.66 -13.98 -24.38
C SER A 201 -15.54 -13.02 -24.79
N SER A 202 -14.40 -13.05 -24.08
CA SER A 202 -13.24 -12.25 -24.44
C SER A 202 -12.62 -12.66 -25.78
N GLN A 203 -12.63 -13.95 -26.14
CA GLN A 203 -12.09 -14.42 -27.42
C GLN A 203 -12.99 -14.08 -28.62
N ASN A 204 -14.32 -14.06 -28.41
CA ASN A 204 -15.30 -13.71 -29.43
C ASN A 204 -15.34 -12.20 -29.67
N SER A 205 -15.20 -11.40 -28.61
CA SER A 205 -14.89 -9.97 -28.76
C SER A 205 -13.52 -9.82 -29.46
N LYS A 206 -13.28 -8.75 -30.24
CA LYS A 206 -12.04 -8.54 -31.04
C LYS A 206 -10.75 -8.36 -30.22
N PHE A 207 -10.66 -8.93 -29.03
CA PHE A 207 -9.50 -8.99 -28.14
C PHE A 207 -8.22 -9.48 -28.84
N ASN A 208 -8.36 -10.32 -29.87
CA ASN A 208 -7.24 -10.91 -30.59
C ASN A 208 -6.46 -9.95 -31.51
N LEU A 209 -6.96 -8.74 -31.83
CA LEU A 209 -6.35 -7.94 -32.90
C LEU A 209 -5.33 -6.89 -32.46
N TYR A 210 -5.15 -6.58 -31.17
CA TYR A 210 -4.26 -5.46 -30.79
C TYR A 210 -3.28 -5.67 -29.62
N ASN A 211 -3.34 -6.74 -28.82
CA ASN A 211 -2.50 -6.80 -27.60
C ASN A 211 -2.07 -8.20 -27.09
N SER A 212 -2.18 -9.25 -27.91
CA SER A 212 -1.96 -10.65 -27.49
C SER A 212 -0.55 -10.98 -26.96
N ASN A 213 0.45 -10.14 -27.21
CA ASN A 213 1.83 -10.40 -26.77
C ASN A 213 2.22 -9.72 -25.44
N LYS A 214 1.33 -8.93 -24.81
CA LYS A 214 1.70 -8.18 -23.59
C LYS A 214 0.61 -8.07 -22.52
N LEU A 215 -0.65 -8.35 -22.85
CA LEU A 215 -1.72 -8.41 -21.85
C LEU A 215 -1.81 -9.81 -21.27
N ASN A 216 -1.32 -9.89 -20.04
CA ASN A 216 -1.36 -11.04 -19.18
C ASN A 216 -2.76 -11.67 -19.12
N ASN A 217 -2.83 -13.01 -19.10
CA ASN A 217 -4.02 -13.84 -19.34
C ASN A 217 -5.07 -13.80 -18.20
N SER A 218 -4.94 -12.82 -17.32
CA SER A 218 -5.75 -12.57 -16.14
C SER A 218 -7.22 -12.32 -16.48
N ILE A 219 -8.12 -12.98 -15.76
CA ILE A 219 -9.57 -12.73 -15.80
C ILE A 219 -9.85 -11.24 -15.68
N TRP A 220 -9.06 -10.50 -14.89
CA TRP A 220 -9.25 -9.08 -14.66
C TRP A 220 -8.96 -8.23 -15.89
N ASN A 221 -7.94 -8.58 -16.67
CA ASN A 221 -7.63 -7.89 -17.92
C ASN A 221 -8.74 -8.14 -18.96
N LYS A 222 -9.32 -9.34 -18.96
CA LYS A 222 -10.47 -9.70 -19.81
C LYS A 222 -11.73 -8.92 -19.39
N LEU A 223 -12.03 -8.84 -18.10
CA LEU A 223 -13.14 -8.04 -17.58
C LEU A 223 -12.98 -6.54 -17.87
N LYS A 224 -11.77 -5.98 -17.70
CA LYS A 224 -11.46 -4.60 -18.09
C LYS A 224 -11.68 -4.35 -19.58
N PHE A 225 -11.35 -5.32 -20.42
CA PHE A 225 -11.59 -5.20 -21.86
C PHE A 225 -13.08 -5.22 -22.18
N LEU A 226 -13.83 -6.19 -21.63
CA LEU A 226 -15.28 -6.30 -21.79
C LEU A 226 -16.03 -5.07 -21.24
N ARG A 227 -15.46 -4.40 -20.24
CA ARG A 227 -15.92 -3.07 -19.79
C ARG A 227 -15.73 -2.00 -20.86
N ASN A 228 -14.53 -1.96 -21.44
CA ASN A 228 -14.16 -0.94 -22.42
C ASN A 228 -14.93 -1.11 -23.74
N SER A 229 -15.35 -2.33 -24.08
CA SER A 229 -16.27 -2.62 -25.19
C SER A 229 -17.73 -2.28 -24.88
N LYS A 230 -18.06 -1.87 -23.63
CA LYS A 230 -19.44 -1.66 -23.10
C LYS A 230 -20.32 -2.91 -23.14
N GLU A 231 -19.73 -4.10 -23.24
CA GLU A 231 -20.45 -5.37 -23.24
C GLU A 231 -20.85 -5.80 -21.82
N LEU A 232 -20.12 -5.31 -20.80
CA LEU A 232 -20.44 -5.54 -19.38
C LEU A 232 -20.68 -4.24 -18.62
N ASP A 233 -21.73 -4.24 -17.81
CA ASP A 233 -22.02 -3.15 -16.87
C ASP A 233 -21.02 -3.13 -15.71
N THR A 234 -20.81 -1.95 -15.13
CA THR A 234 -19.85 -1.74 -14.02
C THR A 234 -20.28 -2.51 -12.77
N ASP A 235 -21.59 -2.60 -12.51
CA ASP A 235 -22.16 -3.37 -11.39
C ASP A 235 -21.82 -4.87 -11.48
N LEU A 236 -21.91 -5.45 -12.68
CA LEU A 236 -21.56 -6.85 -12.92
C LEU A 236 -20.07 -7.11 -12.66
N ILE A 237 -19.19 -6.19 -13.08
CA ILE A 237 -17.76 -6.33 -12.88
C ILE A 237 -17.39 -6.27 -11.40
N ASP A 238 -18.02 -5.35 -10.66
CA ASP A 238 -17.78 -5.21 -9.22
C ASP A 238 -18.22 -6.49 -8.48
N ARG A 239 -19.38 -7.05 -8.82
CA ARG A 239 -19.84 -8.34 -8.26
C ARG A 239 -18.95 -9.52 -8.63
N ILE A 240 -18.43 -9.58 -9.87
CA ILE A 240 -17.46 -10.61 -10.28
C ILE A 240 -16.12 -10.44 -9.52
N ASP A 241 -15.70 -9.20 -9.23
CA ASP A 241 -14.49 -8.97 -8.41
C ASP A 241 -14.67 -9.46 -6.97
N GLU A 242 -15.86 -9.29 -6.38
CA GLU A 242 -16.18 -9.85 -5.07
C GLU A 242 -16.08 -11.39 -5.06
N MET A 243 -16.61 -12.05 -6.09
CA MET A 243 -16.50 -13.50 -6.25
C MET A 243 -15.06 -13.96 -6.48
N ARG A 244 -14.26 -13.19 -7.23
CA ARG A 244 -12.82 -13.44 -7.43
C ARG A 244 -12.06 -13.42 -6.10
N ARG A 245 -12.30 -12.38 -5.29
CA ARG A 245 -11.71 -12.26 -3.94
C ARG A 245 -12.08 -13.47 -3.09
N LEU A 246 -13.35 -13.88 -3.10
CA LEU A 246 -13.83 -15.05 -2.36
C LEU A 246 -13.16 -16.35 -2.84
N ARG A 247 -13.01 -16.54 -4.15
CA ARG A 247 -12.30 -17.70 -4.70
C ARG A 247 -10.85 -17.76 -4.25
N ASN A 248 -10.15 -16.63 -4.27
CA ASN A 248 -8.75 -16.56 -3.84
C ASN A 248 -8.62 -16.86 -2.34
N LEU A 249 -9.59 -16.41 -1.55
CA LEU A 249 -9.71 -16.75 -0.13
C LEU A 249 -9.93 -18.27 0.08
N ILE A 250 -10.75 -18.91 -0.73
CA ILE A 250 -11.09 -20.33 -0.64
C ILE A 250 -9.93 -21.24 -1.04
N VAL A 251 -9.22 -20.90 -2.13
CA VAL A 251 -8.15 -21.74 -2.69
C VAL A 251 -6.89 -21.74 -1.79
N HIS A 252 -6.64 -20.65 -1.07
CA HIS A 252 -5.46 -20.51 -0.20
C HIS A 252 -5.79 -20.55 1.30
N GLY A 253 -7.08 -20.62 1.67
CA GLY A 253 -7.57 -20.73 3.04
C GLY A 253 -7.51 -22.15 3.60
N LYS A 254 -7.31 -22.29 4.91
CA LYS A 254 -7.25 -23.60 5.60
C LYS A 254 -8.60 -24.27 5.81
N GLU A 255 -9.69 -23.50 5.85
CA GLU A 255 -11.07 -24.00 5.91
C GLU A 255 -11.97 -23.14 5.01
N PRO A 256 -12.11 -23.49 3.72
CA PRO A 256 -12.97 -22.74 2.85
C PRO A 256 -14.43 -22.90 3.30
N ARG A 257 -15.16 -21.78 3.36
CA ARG A 257 -16.60 -21.75 3.65
C ARG A 257 -17.25 -20.73 2.74
N VAL A 258 -18.29 -21.16 2.04
CA VAL A 258 -19.08 -20.30 1.14
C VAL A 258 -20.47 -20.19 1.75
N SER A 259 -21.12 -19.03 1.65
CA SER A 259 -22.53 -18.95 2.07
C SER A 259 -23.44 -19.42 0.93
N GLN A 260 -24.62 -19.96 1.23
CA GLN A 260 -25.57 -20.37 0.18
C GLN A 260 -25.96 -19.19 -0.72
N ASN A 261 -26.15 -18.00 -0.13
CA ASN A 261 -26.42 -16.77 -0.87
C ASN A 261 -25.31 -16.45 -1.89
N THR A 262 -24.05 -16.75 -1.56
CA THR A 262 -22.92 -16.53 -2.46
C THR A 262 -22.93 -17.49 -3.65
N ILE A 263 -23.39 -18.73 -3.45
CA ILE A 263 -23.58 -19.70 -4.53
C ILE A 263 -24.73 -19.25 -5.44
N GLU A 264 -25.85 -18.81 -4.87
CA GLU A 264 -26.99 -18.26 -5.62
C GLU A 264 -26.61 -17.00 -6.41
N GLU A 265 -25.80 -16.13 -5.82
CA GLU A 265 -25.31 -14.93 -6.49
C GLU A 265 -24.38 -15.27 -7.67
N LEU A 266 -23.50 -16.24 -7.48
CA LEU A 266 -22.61 -16.71 -8.55
C LEU A 266 -23.39 -17.36 -9.70
N GLN A 267 -24.48 -18.07 -9.41
CA GLN A 267 -25.39 -18.61 -10.43
C GLN A 267 -26.10 -17.50 -11.20
N ASP A 268 -26.60 -16.45 -10.52
CA ASP A 268 -27.19 -15.27 -11.17
C ASP A 268 -26.18 -14.56 -12.10
N LEU A 269 -24.92 -14.42 -11.67
CA LEU A 269 -23.87 -13.83 -12.49
C LEU A 269 -23.57 -14.67 -13.74
N ILE A 270 -23.51 -16.00 -13.60
CA ILE A 270 -23.32 -16.92 -14.73
C ILE A 270 -24.45 -16.74 -15.75
N LEU A 271 -25.71 -16.72 -15.32
CA LEU A 271 -26.86 -16.54 -16.21
C LEU A 271 -26.79 -15.20 -16.96
N LYS A 272 -26.44 -14.11 -16.28
CA LYS A 272 -26.32 -12.79 -16.90
C LYS A 272 -25.21 -12.74 -17.94
N ILE A 273 -24.08 -13.41 -17.71
CA ILE A 273 -22.99 -13.49 -18.70
C ILE A 273 -23.35 -14.43 -19.85
N GLU A 274 -24.01 -15.56 -19.57
CA GLU A 274 -24.53 -16.46 -20.60
C GLU A 274 -25.47 -15.71 -21.56
N ASP A 275 -26.44 -14.95 -21.04
CA ASP A 275 -27.33 -14.12 -21.86
C ASP A 275 -26.54 -13.16 -22.76
N ILE A 276 -25.58 -12.42 -22.22
CA ILE A 276 -24.75 -11.48 -22.99
C ILE A 276 -23.94 -12.20 -24.09
N SER A 277 -23.34 -13.35 -23.75
CA SER A 277 -22.55 -14.14 -24.70
C SER A 277 -23.38 -14.77 -25.82
N ILE A 278 -24.63 -15.17 -25.53
CA ILE A 278 -25.56 -15.76 -26.51
C ILE A 278 -26.07 -14.68 -27.46
N PHE A 279 -26.39 -13.47 -26.96
CA PHE A 279 -26.84 -12.36 -27.79
C PHE A 279 -25.73 -11.80 -28.70
N GLY A 280 -24.45 -11.88 -28.31
CA GLY A 280 -23.32 -11.49 -29.15
C GLY A 280 -23.19 -12.32 -30.45
N ASN A 281 -23.52 -13.62 -30.41
CA ASN A 281 -23.46 -14.49 -31.59
C ASN A 281 -24.53 -14.20 -32.65
N HIS A 282 -25.59 -13.47 -32.31
CA HIS A 282 -26.70 -13.20 -33.23
C HIS A 282 -26.56 -11.90 -34.05
N TYR A 283 -25.60 -11.04 -33.71
CA TYR A 283 -25.36 -9.78 -34.44
C TYR A 283 -24.25 -9.87 -35.50
N ASP A 284 -23.56 -11.00 -35.61
CA ASP A 284 -22.48 -11.21 -36.59
C ASP A 284 -22.92 -12.00 -37.85
N GLU A 285 -24.23 -12.29 -38.01
CA GLU A 285 -24.78 -13.00 -39.19
C GLU A 285 -25.67 -12.12 -40.13
N GLU A 286 -25.64 -10.78 -40.01
CA GLU A 286 -26.28 -9.88 -40.99
C GLU A 286 -25.29 -8.99 -41.76
#